data_AF-A0A8K0Y4W9-F1
#
_entry.id   AF-A0A8K0Y4W9-F1
#
_cell.length_a   1.000
_cell.length_b   1.000
_cell.length_c   1.000
_cell.angle_alpha   90.00
_cell.angle_beta   90.00
_cell.angle_gamma   90.00
#
_symmetry.space_group_name_H-M   'P 1'
#
loop_
_entity.id
_entity.type
_entity.pdbx_description
1 polymer ?
#
loop_
_entity_poly.entity_id
_entity_poly.type
_entity_poly.pdbx_seq_one_letter_code
_entity_poly.pdbx_strand_id
1 'polypeptide(L)' 'MFKVPVSEIVSKLSPGSGIKYLVLDGIITQRLIDSAKQAGIECVVGHRAANLKSTDGLILKTFTELGIA' A
#
# COMPACT_ATOMS: atom_id res chain seq x y z
N MET A 1 19.52 -1.73 -7.71
CA MET A 1 18.60 -1.41 -6.60
C MET A 1 17.35 -0.77 -7.21
N PHE A 2 16.26 -1.50 -7.34
CA PHE A 2 15.01 -0.99 -7.95
C PHE A 2 14.20 -0.29 -6.85
N LYS A 3 13.97 1.02 -6.98
CA LYS A 3 13.15 1.80 -6.05
C LYS A 3 12.09 2.51 -6.88
N VAL A 4 10.83 2.17 -6.65
CA VAL A 4 9.71 2.86 -7.27
C VAL A 4 9.22 3.92 -6.29
N PRO A 5 9.19 5.21 -6.66
CA PRO A 5 8.64 6.23 -5.80
C PRO A 5 7.14 6.02 -5.64
N VAL A 6 6.61 6.36 -4.46
CA VAL A 6 5.18 6.18 -4.16
C VAL A 6 4.31 6.87 -5.20
N SER A 7 4.67 8.08 -5.64
CA SER A 7 3.93 8.85 -6.66
C SER A 7 3.75 8.12 -7.99
N GLU A 8 4.73 7.33 -8.43
CA GLU A 8 4.61 6.47 -9.62
C GLU A 8 3.56 5.38 -9.41
N ILE A 9 3.56 4.75 -8.23
CA ILE A 9 2.58 3.73 -7.86
C ILE A 9 1.18 4.34 -7.86
N VAL A 10 1.01 5.53 -7.25
CA VAL A 10 -0.26 6.28 -7.25
C VAL A 10 -0.72 6.58 -8.68
N SER A 11 0.19 7.03 -9.54
CA SER A 11 -0.14 7.36 -10.93
C SER A 11 -0.60 6.15 -11.73
N LYS A 12 -0.14 4.95 -11.39
CA LYS A 12 -0.57 3.69 -12.02
C LYS A 12 -1.83 3.11 -11.39
N LEU A 13 -2.10 3.46 -10.15
CA LEU A 13 -3.34 3.19 -9.41
C LEU A 13 -4.47 4.10 -9.95
N SER A 14 -4.84 3.89 -11.22
CA SER A 14 -5.99 4.60 -11.78
C SER A 14 -7.28 4.07 -11.17
N PRO A 15 -8.21 4.95 -10.72
CA PRO A 15 -9.52 4.53 -10.25
C PRO A 15 -10.26 3.79 -11.36
N GLY A 16 -10.78 2.61 -11.06
CA GLY A 16 -11.44 1.73 -12.04
C GLY A 16 -10.56 0.60 -12.62
N SER A 17 -9.29 0.49 -12.20
CA SER A 17 -8.43 -0.64 -12.56
C SER A 17 -8.87 -1.99 -11.96
N GLY A 18 -9.81 -1.98 -11.00
CA GLY A 18 -10.26 -3.19 -10.31
C GLY A 18 -9.21 -3.82 -9.39
N ILE A 19 -8.14 -3.08 -9.07
CA ILE A 19 -7.06 -3.54 -8.20
C ILE A 19 -7.54 -3.53 -6.76
N LYS A 20 -7.65 -4.72 -6.16
CA LYS A 20 -8.08 -4.89 -4.76
C LYS A 20 -6.91 -4.95 -3.78
N TYR A 21 -5.74 -5.38 -4.24
CA TYR A 21 -4.57 -5.65 -3.40
C TYR A 21 -3.32 -4.96 -3.96
N LEU A 22 -2.59 -4.26 -3.11
CA LEU A 22 -1.29 -3.66 -3.41
C LEU A 22 -0.21 -4.35 -2.57
N VAL A 23 0.83 -4.87 -3.19
CA VAL A 23 1.95 -5.51 -2.48
C VAL A 23 3.24 -4.79 -2.83
N LEU A 24 4.03 -4.41 -1.81
CA LEU A 24 5.31 -3.74 -1.99
C LEU A 24 6.37 -4.23 -0.99
N ASP A 25 7.60 -4.39 -1.46
CA ASP A 25 8.76 -4.62 -0.58
C ASP A 25 9.33 -3.28 -0.09
N GLY A 26 8.54 -2.62 0.76
CA GLY A 26 8.87 -1.31 1.28
C GLY A 26 8.07 -0.94 2.52
N ILE A 27 8.21 0.31 2.95
CA ILE A 27 7.51 0.84 4.12
C ILE A 27 6.14 1.39 3.68
N ILE A 28 5.08 0.90 4.32
CA ILE A 28 3.72 1.45 4.17
C ILE A 28 3.68 2.80 4.89
N THR A 29 3.46 3.88 4.14
CA THR A 29 3.37 5.24 4.65
C THR A 29 1.95 5.80 4.49
N GLN A 30 1.57 6.83 5.25
CA GLN A 30 0.24 7.45 5.11
C GLN A 30 -0.06 7.91 3.67
N ARG A 31 0.92 8.50 2.97
CA ARG A 31 0.74 8.91 1.56
C ARG A 31 0.36 7.74 0.64
N LEU A 32 0.90 6.55 0.91
CA LEU A 32 0.57 5.34 0.16
C LEU A 32 -0.87 4.91 0.45
N ILE A 33 -1.30 4.98 1.72
CA ILE A 33 -2.67 4.66 2.15
C ILE A 33 -3.68 5.59 1.49
N ASP A 34 -3.48 6.91 1.57
CA ASP A 34 -4.35 7.91 0.95
C ASP A 34 -4.54 7.65 -0.55
N SER A 35 -3.46 7.27 -1.20
CA SER A 35 -3.44 6.99 -2.64
C SER A 35 -4.12 5.67 -2.98
N ALA A 36 -3.87 4.62 -2.20
CA ALA A 36 -4.53 3.33 -2.32
C ALA A 36 -6.04 3.47 -2.13
N LYS A 37 -6.47 4.27 -1.16
CA LYS A 37 -7.89 4.59 -0.93
C LYS A 37 -8.52 5.29 -2.14
N GLN A 38 -7.89 6.32 -2.68
CA GLN A 38 -8.40 7.01 -3.88
C GLN A 38 -8.51 6.11 -5.10
N ALA A 39 -7.62 5.12 -5.20
CA ALA A 39 -7.63 4.14 -6.27
C ALA A 39 -8.66 3.01 -6.09
N GLY A 40 -9.31 2.92 -4.92
CA GLY A 40 -10.28 1.87 -4.60
C GLY A 40 -9.66 0.55 -4.15
N ILE A 41 -8.45 0.60 -3.58
CA ILE A 41 -7.76 -0.58 -3.02
C ILE A 41 -8.34 -0.94 -1.67
N GLU A 42 -8.55 -2.24 -1.44
CA GLU A 42 -9.07 -2.79 -0.19
C GLU A 42 -7.95 -3.21 0.76
N CYS A 43 -6.79 -3.62 0.23
CA CYS A 43 -5.70 -4.16 1.04
C CYS A 43 -4.30 -3.75 0.53
N VAL A 44 -3.40 -3.40 1.45
CA VAL A 44 -2.00 -3.06 1.18
C VAL A 44 -1.08 -3.93 2.04
N VAL A 45 -0.16 -4.63 1.38
CA VAL A 45 0.85 -5.48 1.99
C VAL A 45 2.23 -4.85 1.79
N GLY A 46 2.97 -4.66 2.87
CA GLY A 46 4.30 -4.05 2.87
C GLY A 46 5.34 -4.88 3.60
N HIS A 47 6.60 -4.46 3.55
CA HIS A 47 7.65 -5.04 4.39
C HIS A 47 7.49 -4.60 5.85
N ARG A 48 7.24 -3.30 6.07
CA ARG A 48 6.97 -2.70 7.39
C ARG A 48 5.90 -1.62 7.27
N ALA A 49 5.20 -1.33 8.35
CA ALA A 49 4.31 -0.18 8.43
C ALA A 49 4.98 0.98 9.19
N ALA A 50 4.85 2.20 8.68
CA ALA A 50 5.20 3.40 9.41
C ALA A 50 4.16 3.70 10.49
N ASN A 51 4.31 4.81 11.22
CA ASN A 51 3.29 5.26 12.16
C ASN A 51 2.07 5.80 11.36
N LEU A 52 1.05 4.95 11.21
CA LEU A 52 -0.17 5.24 10.49
C LEU A 52 -1.24 5.71 11.49
N LYS A 53 -1.84 6.88 11.25
CA LYS A 53 -2.84 7.43 12.18
C LYS A 53 -4.19 6.73 12.04
N SER A 54 -4.59 6.49 10.79
CA SER A 54 -5.81 5.80 10.43
C SER A 54 -5.58 4.99 9.17
N THR A 55 -6.21 3.81 9.09
CA THR A 55 -6.22 2.97 7.89
C THR A 55 -7.49 3.17 7.06
N ASP A 56 -8.45 3.97 7.54
CA ASP A 56 -9.63 4.43 6.80
C ASP A 56 -10.40 3.31 6.06
N GLY A 57 -10.41 2.11 6.64
CA GLY A 57 -11.06 0.92 6.07
C GLY A 57 -10.18 0.05 5.16
N LEU A 58 -8.94 0.45 4.87
CA LEU A 58 -7.96 -0.41 4.21
C LEU A 58 -7.40 -1.45 5.18
N ILE A 59 -7.26 -2.68 4.69
CA ILE A 59 -6.57 -3.77 5.36
C ILE A 59 -5.07 -3.58 5.14
N LEU A 60 -4.30 -3.52 6.22
CA LEU A 60 -2.85 -3.44 6.15
C LEU A 60 -2.22 -4.70 6.69
N LYS A 61 -1.25 -5.23 5.94
CA LYS A 61 -0.48 -6.40 6.33
C LYS A 61 0.99 -6.14 6.11
N THR A 62 1.81 -6.68 6.98
CA THR A 62 3.26 -6.72 6.79
C THR A 62 3.73 -8.13 6.43
N PHE A 63 4.84 -8.27 5.71
CA PHE A 63 5.43 -9.59 5.46
C PHE A 63 5.79 -10.32 6.75
N THR A 64 6.18 -9.57 7.79
CA THR A 64 6.40 -10.11 9.14
C THR A 64 5.12 -10.69 9.73
N GLU A 65 3.97 -10.02 9.61
CA GLU A 65 2.67 -10.57 10.04
C GLU A 65 2.26 -11.81 9.25
N LEU A 66 2.71 -11.95 8.01
CA LEU A 66 2.42 -13.10 7.15
C LEU A 66 3.42 -14.24 7.33
N GLY A 67 4.49 -14.06 8.11
CA GLY A 67 5.55 -15.05 8.33
C GLY A 67 6.47 -15.27 7.13
N ILE A 68 6.59 -14.27 6.24
CA ILE A 68 7.36 -14.35 4.98
C ILE A 68 8.70 -13.59 5.08
N ALA A 69 8.98 -12.92 6.21
CA ALA A 69 10.14 -12.03 6.40
C ALA A 69 11.19 -12.61 7.37
#